data_AF-A0A920HK16-F1
#
_entry.id   AF-A0A920HK16-F1
#
_cell.length_a   1.000
_cell.length_b   1.000
_cell.length_c   1.000
_cell.angle_alpha   90.00
_cell.angle_beta   90.00
_cell.angle_gamma   90.00
#
_symmetry.space_group_name_H-M   'P 1'
#
loop_
_entity.id
_entity.type
_entity.pdbx_description
1 polymer ?
#
loop_
_entity_poly.entity_id
_entity_poly.type
_entity_poly.pdbx_seq_one_letter_code
_entity_poly.pdbx_strand_id
1 'polypeptide(L)' 'MIEAITWKRLGIFTKPIVIVNTNGFYDPLIQMLEKLVVHKFMDKMFLEMWSIVNDPSEVLITIKNTTDWNRDASNFAINK' A
#
# COMPACT_ATOMS: atom_id res chain seq x y z
N MET A 1 -2.30 -5.02 9.17
CA MET A 1 -1.65 -4.58 7.91
C MET A 1 -2.44 -5.01 6.68
N ILE A 2 -2.64 -6.31 6.42
CA ILE A 2 -3.42 -6.77 5.25
C ILE A 2 -4.85 -6.25 5.28
N GLU A 3 -5.51 -6.23 6.44
CA GLU A 3 -6.85 -5.66 6.59
C GLU A 3 -6.92 -4.18 6.18
N ALA A 4 -5.94 -3.36 6.59
CA ALA A 4 -5.87 -1.95 6.19
C ALA A 4 -5.65 -1.79 4.68
N ILE A 5 -4.82 -2.65 4.07
CA ILE A 5 -4.62 -2.68 2.61
C ILE A 5 -5.92 -3.09 1.90
N THR A 6 -6.64 -4.08 2.41
CA THR A 6 -7.93 -4.51 1.87
C THR A 6 -8.98 -3.41 1.97
N TRP A 7 -9.09 -2.73 3.11
CA TRP A 7 -10.01 -1.60 3.27
C TRP A 7 -9.65 -0.42 2.37
N LYS A 8 -8.36 -0.19 2.13
CA LYS A 8 -7.89 0.82 1.19
C LYS A 8 -8.24 0.49 -0.25
N ARG A 9 -8.07 -0.78 -0.63
CA ARG A 9 -8.52 -1.31 -1.93
C ARG A 9 -10.03 -1.17 -2.14
N LEU A 10 -10.82 -1.37 -1.08
CA LEU A 10 -12.29 -1.21 -1.14
C LEU A 10 -12.75 0.26 -1.12
N GLY A 11 -11.84 1.22 -0.91
CA GLY A 11 -12.18 2.63 -0.78
C GLY A 11 -12.78 3.02 0.59
N ILE A 12 -12.80 2.10 1.55
CA ILE A 12 -13.32 2.31 2.92
C ILE A 12 -12.31 3.14 3.74
N PHE A 13 -11.02 2.93 3.50
CA PHE A 13 -9.93 3.64 4.17
C PHE A 13 -9.02 4.34 3.15
N THR A 14 -9.08 5.65 3.04
CA THR A 14 -8.32 6.39 2.01
C THR A 14 -7.01 7.00 2.52
N LYS A 15 -6.69 6.84 3.81
CA LYS A 15 -5.52 7.48 4.43
C LYS A 15 -4.20 6.79 4.02
N PRO A 16 -3.06 7.49 4.17
CA PRO A 16 -1.74 6.91 3.91
C PRO A 16 -1.49 5.64 4.74
N ILE A 17 -0.85 4.65 4.13
CA ILE A 17 -0.33 3.46 4.82
C ILE A 17 1.18 3.52 4.68
N VAL A 18 1.90 3.55 5.80
CA VAL A 18 3.37 3.59 5.81
C VAL A 18 3.88 2.33 6.52
N ILE A 19 4.76 1.60 5.85
CA ILE A 19 5.45 0.42 6.38
C ILE A 19 6.85 0.87 6.79
N VAL A 20 7.17 0.73 8.07
CA VAL A 20 8.51 1.04 8.60
C VAL A 20 9.35 -0.23 8.60
N ASN A 21 10.22 -0.36 7.62
CA ASN A 21 11.07 -1.52 7.36
C ASN A 21 12.45 -1.41 8.01
N THR A 22 12.48 -1.14 9.31
CA THR A 22 13.75 -1.01 10.04
C THR A 22 14.56 -2.31 9.95
N ASN A 23 15.82 -2.18 9.52
CA ASN A 23 16.76 -3.29 9.32
C ASN A 23 16.21 -4.44 8.44
N GLY A 24 15.31 -4.14 7.49
CA GLY A 24 14.78 -5.15 6.56
C GLY A 24 13.78 -6.13 7.19
N PHE A 25 13.24 -5.84 8.37
CA PHE A 25 12.31 -6.73 9.07
C PHE A 25 11.10 -7.17 8.22
N TYR A 26 10.58 -6.28 7.37
CA TYR A 26 9.45 -6.51 6.48
C TYR A 26 9.85 -6.88 5.04
N ASP A 27 11.13 -7.11 4.74
CA ASP A 27 11.58 -7.53 3.40
C ASP A 27 10.79 -8.75 2.87
N PRO A 28 10.54 -9.83 3.65
CA PRO A 28 9.79 -10.98 3.15
C PRO A 28 8.35 -10.61 2.78
N LEU A 29 7.74 -9.67 3.51
CA LEU A 29 6.38 -9.21 3.25
C LEU A 29 6.33 -8.34 1.99
N ILE A 30 7.28 -7.42 1.83
CA ILE A 30 7.38 -6.56 0.64
C ILE A 30 7.56 -7.41 -0.61
N GLN A 31 8.48 -8.38 -0.57
CA GLN A 31 8.69 -9.33 -1.67
C GLN A 31 7.45 -10.16 -1.99
N MET A 32 6.67 -10.57 -0.97
CA MET A 32 5.41 -11.26 -1.19
C MET A 32 4.41 -10.37 -1.94
N LEU A 33 4.28 -9.11 -1.54
CA LEU A 33 3.38 -8.15 -2.19
C LEU A 33 3.79 -7.88 -3.65
N GLU A 34 5.08 -7.76 -3.92
CA GLU A 34 5.62 -7.63 -5.29
C GLU A 34 5.31 -8.86 -6.14
N LYS A 35 5.47 -10.08 -5.59
CA LYS A 35 5.14 -11.32 -6.30
C LYS A 35 3.67 -11.38 -6.70
N LEU A 36 2.75 -10.89 -5.86
CA LEU A 36 1.33 -10.82 -6.20
C LEU A 36 1.07 -9.96 -7.44
N VAL A 37 1.81 -8.87 -7.60
CA VAL A 37 1.74 -8.01 -8.78
C VAL A 37 2.34 -8.69 -10.01
N VAL A 38 3.53 -9.28 -9.88
CA VAL A 38 4.21 -10.01 -10.97
C VAL A 38 3.34 -11.13 -11.54
N HIS A 39 2.63 -11.86 -10.67
CA HIS A 39 1.76 -12.97 -11.06
C HIS A 39 0.34 -12.51 -11.42
N LYS A 40 0.10 -11.21 -11.57
CA LYS A 40 -1.19 -10.61 -11.96
C LYS A 40 -2.36 -10.92 -11.00
N PHE A 41 -2.06 -11.26 -9.74
CA PHE A 41 -3.08 -11.32 -8.69
C PHE A 41 -3.49 -9.92 -8.23
N MET A 42 -2.65 -8.91 -8.46
CA MET A 42 -2.93 -7.49 -8.27
C MET A 42 -2.35 -6.66 -9.42
N ASP A 43 -3.07 -5.61 -9.81
CA ASP A 43 -2.55 -4.55 -10.67
C ASP A 43 -1.34 -3.81 -10.04
N LYS A 44 -0.46 -3.25 -10.87
CA LYS A 44 0.72 -2.49 -10.42
C LYS A 44 0.34 -1.23 -9.64
N MET A 45 -0.80 -0.62 -9.94
CA MET A 45 -1.32 0.55 -9.21
C MET A 45 -1.54 0.23 -7.71
N PHE A 46 -1.72 -1.04 -7.33
CA PHE A 46 -1.85 -1.42 -5.91
C PHE A 46 -0.57 -1.21 -5.10
N LEU A 47 0.61 -1.17 -5.74
CA LEU A 47 1.87 -0.82 -5.05
C LEU A 47 1.87 0.63 -4.55
N GLU A 48 1.01 1.49 -5.12
CA GLU A 48 0.88 2.89 -4.71
C GLU A 48 -0.01 3.05 -3.46
N MET A 49 -0.64 1.98 -2.97
CA MET A 49 -1.48 2.05 -1.77
C MET A 49 -0.69 2.21 -0.47
N TRP A 50 0.60 1.88 -0.46
CA TRP A 50 1.46 2.01 0.70
C TRP A 50 2.82 2.63 0.34
N SER A 51 3.48 3.22 1.33
CA SER A 51 4.85 3.69 1.22
C SER A 51 5.74 2.90 2.18
N ILE A 52 7.01 2.72 1.83
CA ILE A 52 7.98 2.02 2.66
C ILE A 52 9.04 3.04 3.07
N VAL A 53 9.36 3.07 4.36
CA VAL A 53 10.44 3.87 4.94
C VAL A 53 11.33 2.96 5.78
N ASN A 54 12.61 3.30 5.95
CA ASN A 54 13.53 2.45 6.71
C ASN A 54 13.72 2.97 8.14
N ASP A 55 13.48 4.26 8.36
CA ASP A 55 13.60 4.91 9.66
C ASP A 55 12.24 5.45 10.15
N PRO A 56 11.86 5.22 11.42
CA PRO A 56 10.60 5.75 11.98
C PRO A 56 10.46 7.28 11.87
N SER A 57 11.56 8.04 11.85
CA SER A 57 11.53 9.50 11.72
C SER A 57 10.97 9.98 10.38
N GLU A 58 11.04 9.13 9.35
CA GLU A 58 10.53 9.43 7.99
C GLU A 58 9.00 9.33 7.91
N VAL A 59 8.34 8.72 8.89
CA VAL A 59 6.89 8.43 8.84
C VAL A 59 6.06 9.70 8.69
N LEU A 60 6.34 10.73 9.48
CA LEU A 60 5.52 11.96 9.48
C LEU A 60 5.63 12.73 8.18
N ILE A 61 6.83 12.78 7.58
CA ILE A 61 7.03 13.46 6.30
C ILE A 61 6.38 12.67 5.16
N THR A 62 6.47 11.34 5.19
CA THR A 62 5.80 10.48 4.23
C THR A 62 4.29 10.66 4.29
N ILE A 63 3.67 10.62 5.48
CA ILE A 63 2.23 10.83 5.64
C ILE A 63 1.79 12.20 5.07
N LYS A 64 2.57 13.26 5.29
CA LYS A 64 2.23 14.61 4.80
C LYS A 64 2.34 14.74 3.28
N ASN A 65 3.24 13.98 2.65
CA ASN A 65 3.53 14.05 1.23
C ASN A 65 2.74 13.03 0.39
N THR A 66 2.14 12.02 1.03
CA THR A 66 1.27 11.05 0.34
C THR A 66 -0.05 11.70 -0.06
N THR A 67 -0.42 11.59 -1.33
CA THR A 67 -1.74 11.99 -1.83
C THR A 67 -2.83 11.02 -1.35
N ASP A 68 -4.02 11.54 -1.11
CA ASP A 68 -5.16 10.69 -0.74
C ASP A 68 -5.49 9.72 -1.88
N TRP A 69 -5.81 8.48 -1.52
CA TRP A 69 -6.21 7.46 -2.47
C TRP A 69 -7.57 7.81 -3.08
N ASN A 70 -7.65 7.90 -4.41
CA ASN A 70 -8.89 8.29 -5.08
C ASN A 70 -10.00 7.26 -4.78
N ARG A 71 -11.15 7.72 -4.26
CA ARG A 71 -12.33 6.89 -3.97
C ARG A 71 -12.90 6.17 -5.19
N ASP A 72 -12.65 6.68 -6.40
CA ASP A 72 -13.06 5.99 -7.64
C ASP A 72 -12.31 4.67 -7.87
N ALA A 73 -11.32 4.35 -7.03
CA ALA A 73 -10.62 3.07 -7.07
C ALA A 73 -11.56 1.86 -6.85
N SER A 74 -12.72 2.06 -6.24
CA SER A 74 -13.76 1.02 -6.10
C SER A 74 -14.28 0.52 -7.45
N ASN A 75 -14.20 1.31 -8.53
CA ASN A 75 -14.58 0.88 -9.88
C ASN A 75 -13.65 -0.22 -10.44
N PHE A 76 -12.42 -0.36 -9.93
CA PHE A 76 -11.49 -1.42 -10.34
C PHE A 76 -11.77 -2.77 -9.67
N ALA A 77 -12.54 -2.80 -8.58
CA ALA A 77 -13.00 -4.05 -7.98
C ALA A 77 -14.20 -4.65 -8.74
N ILE A 78 -14.91 -3.84 -9.54
CA ILE A 78 -16.18 -4.20 -10.18
C ILE A 78 -16.00 -4.56 -11.67
N ASN A 79 -15.02 -3.98 -12.37
CA ASN A 79 -14.76 -4.34 -13.77
C ASN A 79 -13.80 -5.54 -13.87
N LYS A 80 -14.40 -6.73 -13.94
CA LYS A 80 -13.78 -7.95 -14.48
C LYS A 80 -14.48 -8.32 -15.78
#